data_AF-A4FKI2-F1
#
_entry.id   AF-A4FKI2-F1
#
_cell.length_a   1.000
_cell.length_b   1.000
_cell.length_c   1.000
_cell.angle_alpha   90.00
_cell.angle_beta   90.00
_cell.angle_gamma   90.00
#
_symmetry.space_group_name_H-M   'P 1'
#
loop_
_entity.id
_entity.type
_entity.pdbx_description
1 polymer ?
#
loop_
_entity_poly.entity_id
_entity_poly.type
_entity_poly.pdbx_seq_one_letter_code
_entity_poly.pdbx_strand_id
1 'polypeptide(L)'
;MISAVLCLVLDLVTLYAVASSFLMSPRGPWDDDVLTAIQVSSFAGGLLAVLGGLLRTLPVARRWLSWWWFLPPMVLLLAAIARFGSMDIAYPS
;
A
#
# COMPACT_ATOMS: atom_id res chain seq x y z
N MET A 1 23.30 4.30 3.79
CA MET A 1 22.38 5.45 3.98
C MET A 1 21.39 5.60 2.83
N ILE A 2 21.84 5.68 1.56
CA ILE A 2 20.96 5.88 0.38
C ILE A 2 19.82 4.84 0.30
N SER A 3 20.10 3.55 0.52
CA SER A 3 19.07 2.49 0.46
C SER A 3 17.98 2.64 1.53
N ALA A 4 18.33 3.12 2.74
CA ALA A 4 17.36 3.32 3.81
C ALA A 4 16.46 4.53 3.54
N VAL A 5 17.03 5.62 2.99
CA VAL A 5 16.26 6.79 2.55
C VAL A 5 15.30 6.41 1.43
N LEU A 6 15.75 5.63 0.44
CA LEU A 6 14.89 5.15 -0.64
C LEU A 6 13.73 4.30 -0.11
N CYS A 7 14.01 3.41 0.85
CA CYS A 7 12.99 2.61 1.52
C CYS A 7 11.95 3.48 2.24
N LEU A 8 12.40 4.50 2.98
CA LEU A 8 11.51 5.44 3.67
C LEU A 8 10.64 6.23 2.70
N VAL A 9 11.20 6.73 1.60
CA VAL A 9 10.42 7.45 0.58
C VAL A 9 9.38 6.53 -0.04
N LEU A 10 9.73 5.28 -0.36
CA LEU A 10 8.77 4.30 -0.85
C LEU A 10 7.66 4.02 0.16
N ASP A 11 7.99 3.85 1.45
CA ASP A 11 6.97 3.65 2.49
C ASP A 11 6.06 4.87 2.61
N LEU A 12 6.59 6.09 2.49
CA LEU A 12 5.81 7.31 2.57
C LEU A 12 4.83 7.45 1.40
N VAL A 13 5.28 7.16 0.18
CA VAL A 13 4.43 7.17 -1.02
C VAL A 13 3.37 6.06 -0.93
N THR A 14 3.76 4.87 -0.46
CA THR A 14 2.85 3.75 -0.23
C THR A 14 1.80 4.10 0.81
N LEU A 15 2.22 4.69 1.94
CA LEU A 15 1.34 5.16 3.00
C LEU A 15 0.36 6.20 2.48
N TYR A 16 0.83 7.16 1.68
CA TYR A 16 -0.03 8.17 1.08
C TYR A 16 -1.09 7.55 0.17
N ALA A 17 -0.69 6.63 -0.71
CA ALA A 17 -1.61 5.93 -1.61
C ALA A 17 -2.68 5.15 -0.82
N VAL A 18 -2.27 4.37 0.18
CA VAL A 18 -3.20 3.61 1.03
C VAL A 18 -4.08 4.56 1.86
N ALA A 19 -3.52 5.57 2.51
CA ALA A 19 -4.30 6.52 3.30
C ALA A 19 -5.35 7.26 2.46
N SER A 20 -5.03 7.62 1.22
CA SER A 20 -5.99 8.27 0.33
C SER A 20 -7.24 7.41 0.08
N SER A 21 -7.08 6.08 -0.01
CA SER A 21 -8.20 5.16 -0.23
C SER A 21 -9.08 4.98 1.01
N PHE A 22 -8.53 5.19 2.21
CA PHE A 22 -9.30 5.24 3.46
C PHE A 22 -10.03 6.57 3.67
N LEU A 23 -9.47 7.66 3.17
CA LEU A 23 -10.07 9.00 3.29
C LEU A 23 -11.24 9.20 2.31
N MET A 24 -11.25 8.47 1.21
CA MET A 24 -12.35 8.47 0.24
C MET A 24 -13.51 7.61 0.75
N SER A 25 -14.70 8.20 0.81
CA SER A 25 -15.95 7.51 1.16
C SER A 25 -16.95 7.67 0.01
N PRO A 26 -17.36 6.57 -0.66
CA PRO A 26 -18.35 6.64 -1.73
C PRO A 26 -19.70 7.06 -1.16
N ARG A 27 -20.43 7.92 -1.88
CA ARG A 27 -21.77 8.38 -1.45
C ARG A 27 -22.85 7.32 -1.67
N GLY A 28 -22.58 6.36 -2.54
CA GLY A 28 -23.46 5.26 -2.90
C GLY A 28 -22.86 4.42 -4.02
N PRO A 29 -23.56 3.35 -4.42
CA PRO A 29 -23.12 2.46 -5.50
C PRO A 29 -23.09 3.13 -6.89
N TRP A 30 -23.69 4.31 -7.04
CA TRP A 30 -23.67 5.10 -8.29
C TRP A 30 -22.46 6.05 -8.39
N ASP A 31 -21.59 6.08 -7.37
CA ASP A 31 -20.43 6.97 -7.27
C ASP A 31 -19.18 6.30 -7.87
N ASP A 32 -19.26 5.93 -9.14
CA ASP A 32 -18.27 5.13 -9.87
C ASP A 32 -16.87 5.77 -9.86
N ASP A 33 -16.81 7.11 -9.93
CA ASP A 33 -15.56 7.86 -9.91
C ASP A 33 -14.80 7.65 -8.59
N VAL A 34 -15.51 7.73 -7.46
CA VAL A 34 -14.92 7.54 -6.12
C VAL A 34 -14.59 6.06 -5.88
N LEU A 35 -15.46 5.13 -6.31
CA LEU A 35 -15.21 3.70 -6.21
C LEU A 35 -13.95 3.30 -6.99
N THR A 36 -13.83 3.77 -8.24
CA THR A 36 -12.66 3.54 -9.09
C THR A 36 -11.40 4.17 -8.48
N ALA A 37 -11.50 5.40 -7.95
CA ALA A 37 -10.37 6.04 -7.28
C ALA A 37 -9.88 5.24 -6.07
N ILE A 38 -10.78 4.66 -5.27
CA ILE A 38 -10.43 3.81 -4.11
C ILE A 38 -9.78 2.50 -4.56
N GLN A 39 -10.30 1.87 -5.61
CA GLN A 39 -9.71 0.65 -6.16
C GLN A 39 -8.30 0.90 -6.70
N VAL A 40 -8.12 1.95 -7.50
CA VAL A 40 -6.82 2.31 -8.09
C VAL A 40 -5.80 2.69 -7.01
N SER A 41 -6.19 3.51 -6.03
CA SER A 41 -5.31 3.92 -4.93
C SER A 41 -4.90 2.75 -4.03
N SER A 42 -5.84 1.86 -3.69
CA SER A 42 -5.56 0.66 -2.91
C SER A 42 -4.67 -0.32 -3.68
N PHE A 43 -4.94 -0.53 -4.97
CA PHE A 43 -4.12 -1.41 -5.81
C PHE A 43 -2.70 -0.86 -5.99
N ALA A 44 -2.56 0.44 -6.28
CA ALA A 44 -1.26 1.10 -6.40
C ALA A 44 -0.48 1.04 -5.08
N GLY A 45 -1.15 1.31 -3.95
CA GLY A 45 -0.56 1.17 -2.61
C GLY A 45 -0.08 -0.26 -2.33
N GLY A 46 -0.90 -1.26 -2.65
CA GLY A 46 -0.51 -2.67 -2.52
C GLY A 46 0.71 -3.02 -3.39
N LEU A 47 0.71 -2.60 -4.66
CA LEU A 47 1.82 -2.85 -5.58
C LEU A 47 3.13 -2.21 -5.09
N LEU A 48 3.07 -0.96 -4.62
CA LEU A 48 4.22 -0.25 -4.06
C LEU A 48 4.73 -0.92 -2.78
N ALA A 49 3.83 -1.42 -1.92
CA ALA A 49 4.22 -2.17 -0.72
C ALA A 49 4.96 -3.48 -1.08
N VAL A 50 4.48 -4.21 -2.10
CA VAL A 50 5.15 -5.43 -2.59
C VAL A 50 6.52 -5.11 -3.18
N LEU A 51 6.62 -4.10 -4.04
CA LEU A 51 7.89 -3.67 -4.64
C LEU A 51 8.86 -3.19 -3.56
N GLY A 52 8.38 -2.43 -2.58
CA GLY A 52 9.16 -1.99 -1.43
C GLY A 52 9.66 -3.16 -0.58
N GLY A 53 8.85 -4.20 -0.38
CA GLY A 53 9.28 -5.44 0.26
C GLY A 53 10.38 -6.12 -0.56
N LEU A 54 10.17 -6.29 -1.87
CA LEU A 54 11.13 -6.94 -2.76
C LEU A 54 12.48 -6.20 -2.77
N LEU A 55 12.45 -4.87 -2.81
CA LEU A 55 13.66 -4.04 -2.82
C LEU A 55 14.50 -4.21 -1.53
N ARG A 56 13.85 -4.56 -0.41
CA ARG A 56 14.49 -4.78 0.89
C ARG A 56 15.13 -6.16 1.03
N THR A 57 14.80 -7.13 0.16
CA THR A 57 15.35 -8.49 0.21
C THR A 57 16.88 -8.51 0.10
N LEU A 58 17.44 -7.79 -0.88
CA LEU A 58 18.88 -7.66 -1.11
C LEU A 58 19.64 -7.04 0.09
N PRO A 59 19.28 -5.85 0.58
CA PRO A 59 19.99 -5.23 1.71
C PRO A 59 19.79 -5.99 3.02
N VAL A 60 18.65 -6.64 3.24
CA VAL A 60 18.46 -7.50 4.43
C VAL A 60 19.29 -8.77 4.34
N ALA A 61 19.35 -9.43 3.17
CA ALA A 61 20.20 -10.60 2.96
C ALA A 61 21.71 -10.27 3.15
N ARG A 62 22.12 -9.05 2.80
CA ARG A 62 23.47 -8.54 3.05
C ARG A 62 23.71 -8.03 4.48
N ARG A 63 22.74 -8.16 5.39
CA ARG A 63 22.75 -7.66 6.79
C ARG A 63 22.99 -6.15 6.90
N TRP A 64 22.70 -5.38 5.84
CA TRP A 64 22.79 -3.91 5.87
C TRP A 64 21.55 -3.28 6.52
N LEU A 65 20.42 -3.97 6.49
CA LEU A 65 19.16 -3.60 7.14
C LEU A 65 18.71 -4.75 8.05
N SER A 66 18.08 -4.43 9.17
CA SER A 66 17.48 -5.44 10.05
C SER A 66 16.22 -6.03 9.41
N TRP A 67 15.88 -7.26 9.79
CA TRP A 67 14.65 -7.93 9.34
C TRP A 67 13.38 -7.13 9.67
N TRP A 68 13.41 -6.31 10.72
CA TRP A 68 12.31 -5.42 11.12
C TRP A 68 11.93 -4.38 10.05
N TRP A 69 12.78 -4.13 9.05
CA TRP A 69 12.44 -3.25 7.94
C TRP A 69 11.39 -3.82 6.97
N PHE A 70 11.02 -5.09 7.10
CA PHE A 70 9.88 -5.66 6.37
C PHE A 70 8.52 -5.34 7.02
N LEU A 71 8.49 -4.89 8.27
CA LEU A 71 7.24 -4.61 8.98
C LEU A 71 6.43 -3.49 8.31
N PRO A 72 7.02 -2.32 7.98
CA PRO A 72 6.28 -1.25 7.32
C PRO A 72 5.59 -1.66 6.01
N PRO A 73 6.29 -2.25 5.02
CA PRO A 73 5.62 -2.67 3.78
C PRO A 73 4.60 -3.79 4.02
N MET A 74 4.81 -4.69 4.98
CA MET A 74 3.80 -5.71 5.31
C MET A 74 2.51 -5.09 5.86
N VAL A 75 2.62 -4.16 6.81
CA VAL A 75 1.44 -3.50 7.41
C VAL A 75 0.67 -2.72 6.36
N LEU A 76 1.37 -1.98 5.50
CA LEU A 76 0.75 -1.22 4.41
C LEU A 76 0.08 -2.13 3.37
N LEU A 77 0.72 -3.25 3.03
CA LEU A 77 0.14 -4.25 2.13
C LEU A 77 -1.16 -4.83 2.70
N LEU A 78 -1.16 -5.23 3.98
CA LEU A 78 -2.35 -5.76 4.64
C LEU A 78 -3.48 -4.71 4.68
N ALA A 79 -3.16 -3.45 4.96
CA ALA A 79 -4.13 -2.37 4.95
C ALA A 79 -4.73 -2.15 3.54
N ALA A 80 -3.91 -2.18 2.50
CA ALA A 80 -4.35 -2.06 1.12
C ALA A 80 -5.28 -3.21 0.70
N ILE A 81 -4.91 -4.46 1.03
CA ILE A 81 -5.72 -5.66 0.76
C ILE A 81 -7.06 -5.58 1.50
N ALA A 82 -7.03 -5.23 2.79
CA ALA A 82 -8.22 -5.10 3.61
C ALA A 82 -9.18 -4.05 3.03
N ARG A 83 -8.64 -2.90 2.59
CA ARG A 83 -9.46 -1.84 2.00
C ARG A 83 -10.05 -2.25 0.66
N PHE A 84 -9.24 -2.84 -0.22
CA PHE A 84 -9.69 -3.33 -1.52
C PHE A 84 -10.79 -4.39 -1.37
N GLY A 85 -10.54 -5.42 -0.54
CA GLY A 85 -11.52 -6.48 -0.26
C GLY A 85 -12.79 -5.96 0.41
N SER A 86 -12.69 -4.96 1.29
CA SER A 86 -13.88 -4.34 1.90
C SER A 86 -14.79 -3.67 0.86
N MET A 87 -14.21 -3.12 -0.22
CA MET A 87 -14.98 -2.50 -1.28
C MET A 87 -15.64 -3.50 -2.20
N ASP A 88 -14.94 -4.59 -2.53
CA ASP A 88 -15.49 -5.68 -3.34
C ASP A 88 -16.69 -6.36 -2.64
N ILE A 89 -16.63 -6.49 -1.31
CA ILE A 89 -17.75 -7.02 -0.51
C ILE A 89 -18.91 -6.02 -0.40
N ALA A 90 -18.61 -4.72 -0.22
CA ALA A 90 -19.63 -3.69 -0.01
C ALA A 90 -20.35 -3.28 -1.31
N TYR A 91 -19.64 -3.33 -2.44
CA TYR A 91 -20.12 -2.93 -3.75
C TYR A 91 -19.72 -3.99 -4.78
N PRO A 92 -20.36 -5.18 -4.77
CA PRO A 92 -20.09 -6.21 -5.75
C PRO A 92 -20.47 -5.69 -7.14
N SER A 93 -19.51 -5.72 -8.07
CA SER A 93 -19.69 -5.38 -9.48
C SER A 93 -20.58 -6.37 -10.22
#